data_AF-A0A7S4LAC2-F1
#
_entry.id   AF-A0A7S4LAC2-F1
#
_cell.length_a   1.000
_cell.length_b   1.000
_cell.length_c   1.000
_cell.angle_alpha   90.00
_cell.angle_beta   90.00
_cell.angle_gamma   90.00
#
_symmetry.space_group_name_H-M   'P 1'
#
loop_
_entity.id
_entity.type
_entity.pdbx_description
1 polymer ?
#
loop_
_entity_poly.entity_id
_entity_poly.type
_entity_poly.pdbx_seq_one_letter_code
_entity_poly.pdbx_strand_id
1 'polypeptide(L)'
;FFFGAGRPLGFQLRLLDEPLLRTGGSPMQRLLRCCAAAPEIEFLLEVVILRGRDLALPPPSPTGASRPFVVVSIGDQTYRTSLNADDCNPKWDERIVTFLLKGPQSVSVALCEHDAS
;
A
#
# COMPACT_ATOMS: atom_id res chain seq x y z
N PHE A 1 3.54 -21.83 -13.54
CA PHE A 1 3.32 -22.47 -12.23
C PHE A 1 2.10 -21.81 -11.60
N PHE A 2 1.00 -22.55 -11.50
CA PHE A 2 -0.28 -22.05 -11.00
C PHE A 2 -0.34 -22.29 -9.49
N PHE A 3 -0.49 -21.22 -8.70
CA PHE A 3 -1.01 -21.35 -7.33
C PHE A 3 -2.54 -21.16 -7.37
N GLY A 4 -3.22 -22.11 -6.74
CA GLY A 4 -4.66 -22.34 -6.79
C GLY A 4 -5.52 -21.25 -6.16
N ALA A 5 -6.82 -21.41 -6.38
CA ALA A 5 -7.90 -20.51 -6.01
C ALA A 5 -7.86 -20.05 -4.54
N GLY A 6 -7.64 -18.75 -4.35
CA GLY A 6 -7.69 -18.08 -3.05
C GLY A 6 -7.15 -16.67 -3.15
N ARG A 7 -7.92 -15.72 -3.67
CA ARG A 7 -7.60 -14.29 -3.51
C ARG A 7 -8.89 -13.54 -3.18
N PRO A 8 -8.92 -12.88 -2.02
CA PRO A 8 -9.07 -11.44 -2.10
C PRO A 8 -8.21 -10.77 -1.03
N LEU A 9 -7.03 -10.28 -1.42
CA LEU A 9 -6.41 -9.18 -0.69
C LEU A 9 -7.43 -8.05 -0.63
N GLY A 10 -7.82 -7.65 0.58
CA GLY A 10 -8.67 -6.50 0.80
C GLY A 10 -7.82 -5.24 0.78
N PHE A 11 -8.00 -4.40 -0.23
CA PHE A 11 -7.40 -3.07 -0.29
C PHE A 11 -8.42 -2.06 -0.79
N GLN A 12 -8.25 -0.80 -0.38
CA GLN A 12 -9.05 0.32 -0.85
C GLN A 12 -8.13 1.37 -1.46
N LEU A 13 -8.46 1.78 -2.69
CA LEU A 13 -7.85 2.93 -3.33
C LEU A 13 -8.82 4.10 -3.23
N ARG A 14 -8.34 5.22 -2.69
CA ARG A 14 -9.10 6.46 -2.63
C ARG A 14 -8.27 7.56 -3.25
N LEU A 15 -8.75 8.07 -4.39
CA LEU A 15 -8.29 9.36 -4.87
C LEU A 15 -8.81 10.40 -3.89
N LEU A 16 -7.90 11.14 -3.28
CA LEU A 16 -8.28 12.23 -2.41
C LEU A 16 -8.46 13.46 -3.30
N ASP A 17 -9.70 13.61 -3.80
CA ASP A 17 -10.15 14.80 -4.50
C ASP A 17 -10.21 15.97 -3.51
N GLU A 18 -9.19 16.81 -3.55
CA GLU A 18 -9.38 18.25 -3.57
C GLU A 18 -8.15 18.91 -4.21
N PRO A 19 -8.32 19.72 -5.26
CA PRO A 19 -7.33 20.74 -5.55
C PRO A 19 -7.39 21.74 -4.38
N LEU A 20 -6.62 21.52 -3.31
CA LEU A 20 -6.49 22.35 -2.11
C LEU A 20 -5.95 23.78 -2.39
N LEU A 21 -6.07 24.27 -3.62
CA LEU A 21 -5.60 25.57 -4.04
C LEU A 21 -6.58 26.71 -3.71
N ARG A 22 -7.85 26.46 -3.32
CA ARG A 22 -8.84 27.56 -3.24
C ARG A 22 -9.44 27.90 -1.88
N THR A 23 -9.41 27.06 -0.85
CA THR A 23 -10.01 27.44 0.45
C THR A 23 -9.23 26.87 1.62
N GLY A 24 -8.92 27.73 2.60
CA GLY A 24 -7.80 27.55 3.53
C GLY A 24 -7.97 26.56 4.68
N GLY A 25 -6.84 26.16 5.26
CA GLY A 25 -6.72 25.79 6.67
C GLY A 25 -6.32 24.34 6.96
N SER A 26 -6.22 23.44 5.97
CA SER A 26 -5.86 22.05 6.27
C SER A 26 -4.35 21.89 6.56
N PRO A 27 -3.95 20.98 7.48
CA PRO A 27 -2.54 20.67 7.73
C PRO A 27 -1.80 20.22 6.45
N MET A 28 -2.53 19.66 5.49
CA MET A 28 -2.04 19.29 4.17
C MET A 28 -1.59 20.51 3.34
N GLN A 29 -2.21 21.69 3.52
CA GLN A 29 -1.77 22.94 2.87
C GLN A 29 -0.43 23.45 3.39
N ARG A 30 -0.05 23.17 4.66
CA ARG A 30 1.26 23.57 5.20
C ARG A 30 2.40 22.75 4.56
N LEU A 31 2.19 21.46 4.34
CA LEU A 31 3.13 20.59 3.64
C LEU A 31 3.27 21.01 2.17
N LEU A 32 2.15 21.26 1.49
CA LEU A 32 2.16 21.70 0.09
C LEU A 32 2.80 23.09 -0.13
N ARG A 33 2.79 23.99 0.88
CA ARG A 33 3.49 25.29 0.79
C ARG A 33 5.01 25.17 0.76
N CYS A 34 5.61 24.16 1.38
CA CYS A 34 7.03 23.85 1.17
C CYS A 34 7.28 23.31 -0.25
N CYS A 35 6.29 22.64 -0.82
CA CYS A 35 6.30 22.11 -2.19
C CYS A 35 5.90 23.13 -3.26
N ALA A 36 5.58 24.37 -2.92
CA ALA A 36 5.09 25.40 -3.86
C ALA A 36 6.11 25.81 -4.95
N ALA A 37 7.33 25.30 -4.88
CA ALA A 37 8.32 25.36 -5.97
C ALA A 37 8.13 24.25 -7.04
N ALA A 38 7.22 23.30 -6.85
CA ALA A 38 6.99 22.15 -7.72
C ALA A 38 5.56 22.16 -8.29
N PRO A 39 5.35 22.70 -9.51
CA PRO A 39 4.04 22.70 -10.19
C PRO A 39 3.55 21.31 -10.66
N GLU A 40 4.14 20.22 -10.18
CA GLU A 40 3.95 18.85 -10.72
C GLU A 40 3.10 17.92 -9.83
N ILE A 41 2.51 18.43 -8.73
CA ILE A 41 1.63 17.63 -7.85
C ILE A 41 0.20 17.68 -8.39
N GLU A 42 -0.22 16.67 -9.16
CA GLU A 42 -1.57 16.66 -9.73
C GLU A 42 -2.60 15.96 -8.83
N PHE A 43 -2.21 14.91 -8.10
CA PHE A 43 -3.13 14.10 -7.29
C PHE A 43 -2.48 13.53 -6.02
N LEU A 44 -3.32 13.30 -5.01
CA LEU A 44 -2.97 12.54 -3.81
C LEU A 44 -3.71 11.20 -3.82
N LEU A 45 -2.95 10.10 -3.70
CA LEU A 45 -3.50 8.75 -3.61
C LEU A 45 -3.36 8.22 -2.19
N GLU A 46 -4.48 7.84 -1.61
CA GLU A 46 -4.53 7.04 -0.40
C GLU A 46 -4.76 5.57 -0.78
N VAL A 47 -3.84 4.71 -0.33
CA VAL A 47 -3.94 3.26 -0.42
C VAL A 47 -4.09 2.71 0.99
N VAL A 48 -5.17 2.01 1.26
CA VAL A 48 -5.39 1.33 2.54
C VAL A 48 -5.32 -0.17 2.31
N ILE A 49 -4.35 -0.82 2.96
CA ILE A 49 -4.22 -2.28 2.97
C ILE A 49 -4.92 -2.80 4.21
N LEU A 50 -6.03 -3.52 4.01
CA LEU A 50 -6.89 -3.95 5.11
C LEU A 50 -6.43 -5.31 5.64
N ARG A 51 -6.60 -6.36 4.82
CA ARG A 51 -6.38 -7.74 5.26
C ARG A 51 -6.16 -8.72 4.12
N GLY A 52 -5.48 -9.82 4.44
CA GLY A 52 -5.52 -11.05 3.66
C GLY A 52 -6.67 -11.93 4.13
N ARG A 53 -7.17 -12.80 3.26
CA ARG A 53 -8.20 -13.77 3.61
C ARG A 53 -7.87 -15.10 2.96
N ASP A 54 -7.88 -16.16 3.77
CA ASP A 54 -7.66 -17.53 3.33
C ASP A 54 -6.37 -17.66 2.50
N LEU A 55 -5.29 -17.01 2.95
CA LEU A 55 -4.00 -17.04 2.28
C LEU A 55 -3.44 -18.47 2.28
N ALA A 56 -2.94 -18.90 1.12
CA ALA A 56 -2.29 -20.19 0.95
C ALA A 56 -0.83 -20.11 1.41
N LEU A 57 -0.63 -20.04 2.74
CA LEU A 57 0.70 -20.07 3.34
C LEU A 57 1.21 -21.51 3.48
N PRO A 58 2.53 -21.73 3.41
CA PRO A 58 3.10 -23.01 3.81
C PRO A 58 2.80 -23.31 5.29
N PRO A 59 2.70 -24.61 5.66
CA PRO A 59 2.48 -24.98 7.05
C PRO A 59 3.62 -24.46 7.93
N PRO A 60 3.34 -24.06 9.19
CA PRO A 60 4.37 -23.62 10.12
C PRO A 60 5.48 -24.67 10.24
N SER A 61 6.73 -24.23 10.17
CA SER A 61 7.89 -25.12 10.22
C SER A 61 8.79 -24.78 11.41
N PRO A 62 9.50 -25.76 12.00
CA PRO A 62 10.47 -25.49 13.06
C PRO A 62 11.68 -24.67 12.59
N THR A 63 11.91 -24.61 11.27
CA THR A 63 12.99 -23.88 10.61
C THR A 63 12.65 -22.43 10.30
N GLY A 64 11.39 -22.00 10.42
CA GLY A 64 10.98 -20.64 10.11
C GLY A 64 9.48 -20.45 10.02
N ALA A 65 9.06 -19.21 10.28
CA ALA A 65 7.69 -18.75 10.17
C ALA A 65 7.46 -18.09 8.80
N SER A 66 6.33 -18.40 8.18
CA SER A 66 5.82 -17.68 7.02
C SER A 66 5.51 -16.25 7.42
N ARG A 67 5.95 -15.27 6.65
CA ARG A 67 5.71 -13.85 6.96
C ARG A 67 5.11 -13.13 5.75
N PRO A 68 3.79 -13.30 5.49
CA PRO A 68 3.09 -12.52 4.48
C PRO A 68 3.18 -11.02 4.75
N PHE A 69 3.39 -10.26 3.68
CA PHE A 69 3.27 -8.80 3.64
C PHE A 69 2.84 -8.34 2.25
N VAL A 70 2.29 -7.14 2.17
CA VAL A 70 1.86 -6.55 0.90
C VAL A 70 2.87 -5.50 0.47
N VAL A 71 3.27 -5.58 -0.80
CA VAL A 71 4.05 -4.56 -1.49
C VAL A 71 3.11 -3.72 -2.35
N VAL A 72 3.20 -2.41 -2.19
CA VAL A 72 2.47 -1.42 -3.01
C VAL A 72 3.49 -0.62 -3.79
N SER A 73 3.43 -0.68 -5.12
CA SER A 73 4.29 0.12 -6.00
C SER A 73 3.45 1.14 -6.76
N ILE A 74 3.90 2.40 -6.74
CA ILE A 74 3.24 3.56 -7.34
C ILE A 74 4.32 4.37 -8.06
N GLY A 75 4.40 4.25 -9.38
CA GLY A 75 5.52 4.82 -10.14
C GLY A 75 6.87 4.27 -9.68
N ASP A 76 7.75 5.15 -9.20
CA ASP A 76 9.07 4.83 -8.64
C ASP A 76 9.06 4.56 -7.14
N GLN A 77 7.93 4.79 -6.46
CA GLN A 77 7.80 4.61 -5.02
C GLN A 77 7.30 3.21 -4.70
N THR A 78 7.93 2.56 -3.71
CA THR A 78 7.52 1.24 -3.22
C THR A 78 7.38 1.26 -1.71
N TYR A 79 6.25 0.74 -1.23
CA TYR A 79 5.89 0.61 0.17
C TYR A 79 5.63 -0.85 0.51
N ARG A 80 5.87 -1.23 1.76
CA ARG A 80 5.54 -2.55 2.27
C ARG A 80 4.81 -2.45 3.61
N THR A 81 3.87 -3.36 3.85
CA THR A 81 3.23 -3.49 5.15
C THR A 81 4.17 -4.16 6.17
N SER A 82 3.75 -4.14 7.43
CA SER A 82 4.31 -5.00 8.47
C SER A 82 4.20 -6.49 8.12
N LEU A 83 5.08 -7.27 8.75
CA LEU A 83 5.12 -8.72 8.62
C LEU A 83 4.18 -9.35 9.66
N ASN A 84 3.28 -10.22 9.23
CA ASN A 84 2.44 -11.04 10.11
C ASN A 84 2.95 -12.47 10.07
N ALA A 85 3.31 -13.07 11.21
CA ALA A 85 3.87 -14.43 11.26
C ALA A 85 2.78 -15.51 11.26
N ASP A 86 2.88 -16.47 10.33
CA ASP A 86 2.06 -17.69 10.22
C ASP A 86 0.53 -17.46 10.28
N ASP A 87 0.06 -16.31 9.79
CA ASP A 87 -1.36 -15.95 9.79
C ASP A 87 -1.94 -15.96 8.38
N CYS A 88 -2.85 -16.90 8.11
CA CYS A 88 -3.55 -16.99 6.83
C CYS A 88 -4.64 -15.92 6.65
N ASN A 89 -4.96 -15.13 7.69
CA ASN A 89 -5.94 -14.05 7.67
C ASN A 89 -5.38 -12.75 8.28
N PRO A 90 -4.20 -12.29 7.81
CA PRO A 90 -3.50 -11.18 8.43
C PRO A 90 -4.33 -9.90 8.28
N LYS A 91 -4.35 -9.09 9.35
CA LYS A 91 -4.88 -7.72 9.30
C LYS A 91 -3.71 -6.76 9.39
N TRP A 92 -3.60 -5.90 8.38
CA TRP A 92 -2.62 -4.84 8.35
C TRP A 92 -3.26 -3.54 8.82
N ASP A 93 -4.44 -3.21 8.28
CA ASP A 93 -5.12 -1.93 8.52
C ASP A 93 -4.15 -0.73 8.35
N GLU A 94 -3.23 -0.84 7.40
CA GLU A 94 -2.16 0.10 7.15
C GLU A 94 -2.55 1.10 6.05
N ARG A 95 -2.39 2.38 6.37
CA ARG A 95 -2.70 3.49 5.47
C ARG A 95 -1.40 4.05 4.88
N ILE A 96 -1.28 3.98 3.56
CA ILE A 96 -0.21 4.58 2.78
C ILE A 96 -0.79 5.80 2.04
N VAL A 97 -0.23 6.97 2.31
CA VAL A 97 -0.57 8.20 1.57
C VAL A 97 0.66 8.62 0.81
N THR A 98 0.56 8.70 -0.51
CA THR A 98 1.65 9.19 -1.36
C THR A 98 1.29 10.53 -1.99
N PHE A 99 2.31 11.39 -2.11
CA PHE A 99 2.23 12.70 -2.74
C PHE A 99 2.89 12.60 -4.11
N LEU A 100 2.23 13.16 -5.12
CA LEU A 100 2.67 13.25 -6.52
C LEU A 100 2.54 11.98 -7.36
N LEU A 101 1.43 11.88 -8.09
CA LEU A 101 1.45 11.24 -9.40
C LEU A 101 1.70 12.35 -10.44
N LYS A 102 2.84 12.31 -11.12
CA LYS A 102 3.05 13.10 -12.35
C LYS A 102 2.31 12.39 -13.48
N GLY A 103 1.14 12.88 -13.86
CA GLY A 103 0.31 12.24 -14.88
C GLY A 103 -0.14 10.82 -14.53
N PRO A 104 -0.58 10.02 -15.53
CA PRO A 104 -1.05 8.67 -15.33
C PRO A 104 0.05 7.76 -14.77
N GLN A 105 -0.22 7.10 -13.65
CA GLN A 105 0.71 6.16 -13.00
C GLN A 105 0.05 4.80 -12.83
N SER A 106 0.84 3.74 -13.01
CA SER A 106 0.39 2.38 -12.68
C SER A 106 0.58 2.13 -11.19
N VAL A 107 -0.46 1.59 -10.56
CA VAL A 107 -0.42 1.13 -9.16
C VAL A 107 -0.48 -0.39 -9.17
N SER A 108 0.47 -1.04 -8.52
CA SER A 108 0.45 -2.49 -8.31
C SER A 108 0.44 -2.82 -6.82
N VAL A 109 -0.30 -3.87 -6.49
CA VAL A 109 -0.42 -4.40 -5.13
C VAL A 109 -0.14 -5.89 -5.21
N ALA A 110 0.90 -6.35 -4.52
CA ALA A 110 1.36 -7.73 -4.55
C ALA A 110 1.49 -8.28 -3.12
N LEU A 111 1.02 -9.51 -2.91
CA LEU A 111 1.33 -10.28 -1.71
C LEU A 111 2.70 -10.95 -1.89
N CYS A 112 3.57 -10.78 -0.91
CA CYS A 112 4.89 -11.38 -0.84
C CYS A 112 5.05 -12.14 0.49
N GLU A 113 5.99 -13.08 0.51
CA GLU A 113 6.43 -13.76 1.73
C GLU A 113 7.91 -13.43 1.95
N HIS A 114 8.30 -13.21 3.20
CA HIS A 114 9.71 -13.10 3.53
C HIS A 114 10.28 -14.51 3.71
N ASP A 115 11.16 -14.92 2.80
CA ASP A 115 11.92 -16.16 2.94
C ASP A 115 12.72 -16.10 4.26
N ALA A 116 12.41 -16.99 5.20
CA ALA A 116 13.29 -17.22 6.34
C ALA A 116 14.57 -17.88 5.80
N SER A 117 15.67 -17.12 5.79
CA SER A 117 17.03 -17.59 5.44
C SER A 117 17.51 -18.70 6.35
#